data_AF-A0A7W4PAH7-F1
#
_entry.id   AF-A0A7W4PAH7-F1
#
_cell.length_a   1.000
_cell.length_b   1.000
_cell.length_c   1.000
_cell.angle_alpha   90.00
_cell.angle_beta   90.00
_cell.angle_gamma   90.00
#
_symmetry.space_group_name_H-M   'P 1'
#
loop_
_entity.id
_entity.type
_entity.pdbx_description
1 polymer ?
#
loop_
_entity_poly.entity_id
_entity_poly.type
_entity_poly.pdbx_seq_one_letter_code
_entity_poly.pdbx_strand_id
1 'polypeptide(L)'
;MTRATAMVGLGLRQMAFFGLLHPFSNEQWSEDERTTFRHAAGEVWRTDGPLTASACPHLAEAWQIANGHDENWWPKLIIATGLDRAGRLPVLDLTLPALWGVRWLHATLMTMPDACVQYRTLVTLHDLANVALDHLETLRNGAACDLPADTPNKLDIALWDTGEALAKVGPVWVLGDMNVLGDLA
;
A
#
# COMPACT_ATOMS: atom_id res chain seq x y z
N MET A 1 -1.17 18.69 -16.53
CA MET A 1 -1.58 17.36 -17.04
C MET A 1 -0.44 16.40 -16.76
N THR A 2 -0.46 15.72 -15.60
CA THR A 2 0.62 14.78 -15.26
C THR A 2 0.06 13.38 -15.43
N ARG A 3 0.32 12.80 -16.60
CA ARG A 3 0.03 11.39 -16.88
C ARG A 3 1.10 10.58 -16.15
N ALA A 4 0.73 9.87 -15.08
CA ALA A 4 1.59 8.83 -14.53
C ALA A 4 1.62 7.69 -15.55
N THR A 5 2.69 7.64 -16.33
CA THR A 5 2.92 6.56 -17.29
C THR A 5 3.60 5.46 -16.50
N ALA A 6 3.00 4.28 -16.41
CA ALA A 6 3.61 3.09 -15.82
C ALA A 6 4.80 2.64 -16.68
N MET A 7 5.91 3.38 -16.62
CA MET A 7 7.16 3.08 -17.33
C MET A 7 8.33 2.79 -16.37
N VAL A 8 8.10 2.88 -15.07
CA VAL A 8 9.04 2.46 -14.01
C VAL A 8 8.20 1.66 -13.02
N GLY A 9 8.73 0.53 -12.54
CA GLY A 9 7.99 -0.47 -11.75
C GLY A 9 7.07 0.10 -10.67
N LEU A 10 6.02 -0.64 -10.35
CA LEU A 10 4.98 -0.25 -9.42
C LEU A 10 5.54 -0.20 -7.99
N GLY A 11 5.78 1.00 -7.47
CA GLY A 11 6.38 1.16 -6.14
C GLY A 11 5.39 0.88 -5.01
N LEU A 12 5.90 0.50 -3.82
CA LEU A 12 5.08 0.22 -2.63
C LEU A 12 4.12 1.37 -2.30
N ARG A 13 4.61 2.62 -2.39
CA ARG A 13 3.80 3.83 -2.17
C ARG A 13 2.68 4.01 -3.17
N GLN A 14 2.91 3.68 -4.44
CA GLN A 14 1.89 3.80 -5.47
C GLN A 14 0.78 2.77 -5.22
N MET A 15 1.16 1.54 -4.88
CA MET A 15 0.20 0.50 -4.56
C MET A 15 -0.59 0.82 -3.29
N ALA A 16 0.10 1.31 -2.25
CA ALA A 16 -0.52 1.76 -1.01
C ALA A 16 -1.45 2.96 -1.21
N PHE A 17 -1.08 3.91 -2.07
CA PHE A 17 -1.95 5.02 -2.47
C PHE A 17 -3.27 4.51 -3.04
N PHE A 18 -3.22 3.59 -4.02
CA PHE A 18 -4.46 3.02 -4.59
C PHE A 18 -5.26 2.22 -3.56
N GLY A 19 -4.59 1.49 -2.67
CA GLY A 19 -5.27 0.77 -1.62
C GLY A 19 -5.95 1.64 -0.58
N LEU A 20 -5.39 2.81 -0.24
CA LEU A 20 -6.05 3.78 0.63
C LEU A 20 -7.23 4.49 -0.05
N LEU A 21 -7.23 4.60 -1.38
CA LEU A 21 -8.41 5.05 -2.12
C LEU A 21 -9.50 3.97 -2.21
N HIS A 22 -9.13 2.70 -2.08
CA HIS A 22 -10.02 1.55 -2.19
C HIS A 22 -9.81 0.54 -1.04
N PRO A 23 -10.01 0.97 0.22
CA PRO A 23 -9.71 0.13 1.38
C PRO A 23 -10.66 -1.07 1.41
N PHE A 24 -10.11 -2.26 1.62
CA PHE A 24 -10.88 -3.50 1.62
C PHE A 24 -11.08 -4.01 3.05
N SER A 25 -12.34 -4.26 3.44
CA SER A 25 -12.75 -4.90 4.70
C SER A 25 -13.95 -5.82 4.47
N ASN A 26 -14.23 -6.70 5.44
CA ASN A 26 -15.45 -7.53 5.43
C ASN A 26 -16.70 -6.72 5.80
N GLU A 27 -16.55 -5.66 6.61
CA GLU A 27 -17.60 -4.69 6.89
C GLU A 27 -17.42 -3.43 6.03
N GLN A 28 -18.41 -2.53 6.01
CA GLN A 28 -18.35 -1.35 5.18
C GLN A 28 -17.78 -0.14 5.94
N TRP A 29 -16.73 0.48 5.40
CA TRP A 29 -16.22 1.76 5.91
C TRP A 29 -17.27 2.87 5.80
N SER A 30 -17.42 3.64 6.87
CA SER A 30 -18.18 4.89 6.91
C SER A 30 -17.58 5.97 6.00
N GLU A 31 -18.34 7.01 5.69
CA GLU A 31 -17.87 8.10 4.84
C GLU A 31 -16.73 8.90 5.50
N ASP A 32 -16.78 9.09 6.82
CA ASP A 32 -15.73 9.77 7.57
C ASP A 32 -14.44 8.96 7.53
N GLU A 33 -14.50 7.65 7.75
CA GLU A 33 -13.32 6.76 7.65
C GLU A 33 -12.74 6.75 6.23
N ARG A 34 -13.59 6.67 5.20
CA ARG A 34 -13.16 6.78 3.79
C ARG A 34 -12.49 8.11 3.50
N THR A 35 -12.96 9.19 4.10
CA THR A 35 -12.36 10.51 3.97
C THR A 35 -10.98 10.55 4.62
N THR A 36 -10.82 9.98 5.82
CA THR A 36 -9.51 9.82 6.46
C THR A 36 -8.55 8.99 5.61
N PHE A 37 -9.00 7.87 5.03
CA PHE A 37 -8.17 7.08 4.12
C PHE A 37 -7.75 7.86 2.86
N ARG A 38 -8.63 8.67 2.27
CA ARG A 38 -8.27 9.54 1.13
C ARG A 38 -7.22 10.58 1.50
N HIS A 39 -7.33 11.20 2.68
CA HIS A 39 -6.31 12.13 3.15
C HIS A 39 -4.97 11.43 3.42
N ALA A 40 -4.99 10.25 4.02
CA ALA A 40 -3.82 9.40 4.21
C ALA A 40 -3.15 9.03 2.88
N ALA A 41 -3.92 8.72 1.83
CA ALA A 41 -3.38 8.49 0.49
C ALA A 41 -2.60 9.71 -0.01
N GLY A 42 -3.17 10.92 0.17
CA GLY A 42 -2.50 12.17 -0.15
C GLY A 42 -1.15 12.34 0.57
N GLU A 43 -1.06 11.97 1.84
CA GLU A 43 0.20 12.03 2.61
C GLU A 43 1.24 11.02 2.10
N VAL A 44 0.83 9.78 1.83
CA VAL A 44 1.71 8.74 1.26
C VAL A 44 2.34 9.20 -0.06
N TRP A 45 1.57 9.92 -0.87
CA TRP A 45 2.03 10.46 -2.15
C TRP A 45 2.98 11.66 -2.00
N ARG A 46 2.73 12.55 -1.04
CA ARG A 46 3.46 13.83 -0.91
C ARG A 46 4.68 13.77 0.01
N THR A 47 4.73 12.86 0.98
CA THR A 47 5.80 12.83 1.97
C THR A 47 7.05 12.16 1.43
N ASP A 48 8.12 12.91 1.27
CA ASP A 48 9.45 12.37 1.00
C ASP A 48 10.08 11.81 2.29
N GLY A 49 10.62 10.58 2.23
CA GLY A 49 11.26 9.93 3.38
C GLY A 49 10.31 9.12 4.29
N PRO A 50 10.72 8.73 5.51
CA PRO A 50 9.96 7.81 6.36
C PRO A 50 8.56 8.33 6.74
N LEU A 51 7.55 7.47 6.66
CA LEU A 51 6.16 7.79 7.01
C LEU A 51 5.94 7.62 8.51
N THR A 52 6.30 8.62 9.29
CA THR A 52 6.11 8.60 10.75
C THR A 52 4.75 9.17 11.14
N ALA A 53 4.23 8.80 12.31
CA ALA A 53 2.94 9.32 12.78
C ALA A 53 2.90 10.85 12.94
N SER A 54 4.05 11.47 13.25
CA SER A 54 4.15 12.94 13.34
C SER A 54 4.19 13.64 11.99
N ALA A 55 4.75 12.98 10.96
CA ALA A 55 4.84 13.53 9.61
C ALA A 55 3.56 13.27 8.80
N CYS A 56 2.82 12.22 9.14
CA CYS A 56 1.63 11.76 8.43
C CYS A 56 0.48 11.51 9.42
N PRO A 57 -0.15 12.58 9.96
CA PRO A 57 -1.20 12.45 10.96
C PRO A 57 -2.44 11.70 10.44
N HIS A 58 -2.85 11.93 9.19
CA HIS A 58 -4.01 11.22 8.63
C HIS A 58 -3.69 9.74 8.38
N LEU A 59 -2.45 9.42 7.99
CA LEU A 59 -2.01 8.03 7.90
C LEU A 59 -1.97 7.35 9.28
N ALA A 60 -1.58 8.08 10.34
CA ALA A 60 -1.62 7.57 11.70
C ALA A 60 -3.07 7.32 12.17
N GLU A 61 -3.99 8.20 11.81
CA GLU A 61 -5.42 8.04 12.09
C GLU A 61 -6.02 6.87 11.30
N ALA A 62 -5.73 6.75 10.00
CA ALA A 62 -6.11 5.60 9.17
C ALA A 62 -5.60 4.27 9.76
N TRP A 63 -4.38 4.27 10.28
CA TRP A 63 -3.81 3.13 11.00
C TRP A 63 -4.61 2.79 12.27
N GLN A 64 -5.06 3.79 13.02
CA GLN A 64 -5.93 3.59 14.19
C GLN A 64 -7.31 3.05 13.80
N ILE A 65 -7.94 3.60 12.76
CA ILE A 65 -9.24 3.15 12.25
C ILE A 65 -9.16 1.68 11.83
N ALA A 66 -8.16 1.32 11.03
CA ALA A 66 -7.99 -0.06 10.57
C ALA A 66 -7.81 -1.03 11.74
N ASN A 67 -7.01 -0.68 12.75
CA ASN A 67 -6.83 -1.53 13.92
C ASN A 67 -7.98 -1.46 14.94
N GLY A 68 -8.82 -0.43 14.90
CA GLY A 68 -10.10 -0.42 15.63
C GLY A 68 -11.10 -1.43 15.05
N HIS A 69 -10.93 -1.77 13.77
CA HIS A 69 -11.72 -2.78 13.08
C HIS A 69 -11.21 -4.22 13.35
N ASP A 70 -9.90 -4.43 13.23
CA ASP A 70 -9.21 -5.67 13.60
C ASP A 70 -7.85 -5.33 14.22
N GLU A 71 -7.71 -5.62 15.51
CA GLU A 71 -6.62 -5.14 16.38
C GLU A 71 -5.19 -5.49 15.88
N ASN A 72 -5.05 -6.49 15.02
CA ASN A 72 -3.76 -6.93 14.50
C ASN A 72 -3.61 -6.72 12.99
N TRP A 73 -4.51 -5.97 12.37
CA TRP A 73 -4.57 -5.90 10.93
C TRP A 73 -3.35 -5.19 10.34
N TRP A 74 -3.00 -4.05 10.91
CA TRP A 74 -1.94 -3.17 10.44
C TRP A 74 -0.84 -3.01 11.52
N PRO A 75 0.19 -3.88 11.54
CA PRO A 75 1.28 -3.76 12.51
C PRO A 75 2.13 -2.51 12.28
N LYS A 76 2.70 -1.95 13.35
CA LYS A 76 3.70 -0.86 13.25
C LYS A 76 5.07 -1.44 12.92
N LEU A 77 5.83 -0.75 12.08
CA LEU A 77 7.22 -1.05 11.82
C LEU A 77 8.10 -0.20 12.75
N ILE A 78 9.07 -0.80 13.43
CA ILE A 78 10.08 -0.07 14.21
C ILE A 78 11.41 -0.14 13.47
N ILE A 79 11.91 1.02 13.05
CA ILE A 79 13.20 1.14 12.38
C ILE A 79 14.25 1.62 13.40
N ALA A 80 15.41 0.96 13.42
CA ALA A 80 16.56 1.43 14.18
C ALA A 80 17.21 2.63 13.49
N THR A 81 17.46 3.70 14.22
CA THR A 81 18.08 4.94 13.72
C THR A 81 19.40 5.22 14.43
N GLY A 82 20.29 5.97 13.76
CA GLY A 82 21.64 6.28 14.26
C GLY A 82 22.71 5.26 13.84
N LEU A 83 23.98 5.69 13.84
CA LEU A 83 25.14 4.84 13.50
C LEU A 83 25.31 3.68 14.50
N ASP A 84 24.92 3.90 15.75
CA ASP A 84 24.91 2.92 16.83
C ASP A 84 23.61 2.10 16.90
N ARG A 85 22.63 2.39 16.02
CA ARG A 85 21.29 1.79 16.03
C ARG A 85 20.56 1.93 17.37
N ALA A 86 20.94 2.91 18.20
CA ALA A 86 20.35 3.10 19.53
C ALA A 86 18.97 3.77 19.48
N GLY A 87 18.70 4.55 18.42
CA GLY A 87 17.40 5.17 18.21
C GLY A 87 16.37 4.16 17.68
N ARG A 88 15.11 4.30 18.11
CA ARG A 88 13.96 3.56 17.55
C ARG A 88 12.96 4.57 17.02
N LEU A 89 12.60 4.46 15.75
CA LEU A 89 11.60 5.30 15.11
C LEU A 89 10.42 4.43 14.65
N PRO A 90 9.20 4.65 15.19
CA PRO A 90 8.01 4.00 14.68
C PRO A 90 7.66 4.58 13.30
N VAL A 91 7.60 3.72 12.30
CA VAL A 91 7.20 4.02 10.93
C VAL A 91 5.90 3.28 10.63
N LEU A 92 5.00 3.97 9.94
CA LEU A 92 3.76 3.42 9.43
C LEU A 92 4.10 2.62 8.18
N ASP A 93 4.06 1.30 8.32
CA ASP A 93 4.28 0.37 7.23
C ASP A 93 3.16 0.51 6.17
N LEU A 94 3.45 0.22 4.91
CA LEU A 94 2.50 0.37 3.82
C LEU A 94 1.96 -0.94 3.25
N THR A 95 2.30 -2.08 3.85
CA THR A 95 1.99 -3.39 3.29
C THR A 95 0.50 -3.68 3.28
N LEU A 96 -0.23 -3.33 4.35
CA LEU A 96 -1.68 -3.49 4.37
C LEU A 96 -2.37 -2.60 3.32
N PRO A 97 -2.11 -1.28 3.27
CA PRO A 97 -2.55 -0.46 2.15
C PRO A 97 -2.19 -1.06 0.79
N ALA A 98 -0.97 -1.55 0.60
CA ALA A 98 -0.57 -2.11 -0.67
C ALA A 98 -1.40 -3.37 -1.02
N LEU A 99 -1.71 -4.23 -0.06
CA LEU A 99 -2.61 -5.37 -0.25
C LEU A 99 -4.01 -4.94 -0.70
N TRP A 100 -4.56 -3.87 -0.13
CA TRP A 100 -5.83 -3.33 -0.61
C TRP A 100 -5.73 -2.88 -2.07
N GLY A 101 -4.63 -2.23 -2.45
CA GLY A 101 -4.37 -1.84 -3.83
C GLY A 101 -4.26 -3.04 -4.78
N VAL A 102 -3.61 -4.12 -4.35
CA VAL A 102 -3.50 -5.36 -5.14
C VAL A 102 -4.87 -5.97 -5.39
N ARG A 103 -5.73 -6.00 -4.36
CA ARG A 103 -7.11 -6.50 -4.48
C ARG A 103 -7.96 -5.65 -5.41
N TRP A 104 -7.86 -4.34 -5.29
CA TRP A 104 -8.54 -3.42 -6.19
C TRP A 104 -8.09 -3.65 -7.64
N LEU A 105 -6.78 -3.70 -7.88
CA LEU A 105 -6.21 -3.89 -9.21
C LEU A 105 -6.59 -5.26 -9.80
N HIS A 106 -6.60 -6.32 -9.00
CA HIS A 106 -7.09 -7.63 -9.40
C HIS A 106 -8.56 -7.53 -9.88
N ALA A 107 -9.43 -6.89 -9.10
CA ALA A 107 -10.83 -6.69 -9.48
C ALA A 107 -10.96 -5.87 -10.78
N THR A 108 -10.12 -4.84 -10.96
CA THR A 108 -10.10 -4.03 -12.18
C THR A 108 -9.63 -4.82 -13.41
N LEU A 109 -8.61 -5.67 -13.29
CA LEU A 109 -8.14 -6.48 -14.42
C LEU A 109 -9.16 -7.53 -14.86
N MET A 110 -9.91 -8.09 -13.90
CA MET A 110 -10.97 -9.08 -14.19
C MET A 110 -12.14 -8.51 -15.01
N THR A 111 -12.29 -7.19 -15.08
CA THR A 111 -13.34 -6.54 -15.90
C THR A 111 -12.85 -6.16 -17.30
N MET A 112 -11.57 -6.33 -17.60
CA MET A 112 -10.99 -6.00 -18.90
C MET A 112 -11.26 -7.11 -19.95
N PRO A 113 -11.32 -6.79 -21.25
CA PRO A 113 -11.71 -7.75 -22.29
C PRO A 113 -10.61 -8.69 -22.84
N ASP A 114 -9.31 -8.51 -22.51
CA ASP A 114 -8.19 -9.26 -23.13
C ASP A 114 -7.54 -10.34 -22.22
N ALA A 115 -7.95 -11.60 -22.40
CA ALA A 115 -7.72 -12.68 -21.44
C ALA A 115 -6.26 -13.17 -21.24
N CYS A 116 -5.40 -13.10 -22.27
CA CYS A 116 -4.12 -13.82 -22.22
C CYS A 116 -3.03 -13.04 -21.43
N VAL A 117 -2.97 -11.72 -21.63
CA VAL A 117 -2.04 -10.84 -20.90
C VAL A 117 -2.54 -10.59 -19.47
N GLN A 118 -3.86 -10.63 -19.25
CA GLN A 118 -4.47 -10.62 -17.92
C GLN A 118 -4.03 -11.81 -17.08
N TYR A 119 -4.06 -13.04 -17.62
CA TYR A 119 -3.73 -14.23 -16.84
C TYR A 119 -2.35 -14.16 -16.19
N ARG A 120 -1.31 -13.78 -16.93
CA ARG A 120 0.04 -13.63 -16.37
C ARG A 120 0.11 -12.54 -15.31
N THR A 121 -0.60 -11.44 -15.52
CA THR A 121 -0.63 -10.31 -14.58
C THR A 121 -1.37 -10.67 -13.30
N LEU A 122 -2.46 -11.43 -13.40
CA LEU A 122 -3.20 -11.96 -12.25
C LEU A 122 -2.34 -12.92 -11.43
N VAL A 123 -1.53 -13.77 -12.07
CA VAL A 123 -0.57 -14.63 -11.37
C VAL A 123 0.45 -13.78 -10.60
N THR A 124 1.06 -12.77 -11.23
CA THR A 124 2.02 -11.89 -10.52
C THR A 124 1.37 -11.09 -9.38
N LEU A 125 0.11 -10.66 -9.52
CA LEU A 125 -0.63 -10.01 -8.43
C LEU A 125 -0.93 -10.97 -7.29
N HIS A 126 -1.21 -12.24 -7.60
CA HIS A 126 -1.38 -13.27 -6.58
C HIS A 126 -0.07 -13.51 -5.82
N ASP A 127 1.06 -13.61 -6.52
CA ASP A 127 2.38 -13.76 -5.90
C ASP A 127 2.72 -12.56 -5.01
N LEU A 128 2.48 -11.33 -5.48
CA LEU A 128 2.64 -10.11 -4.68
C LEU A 128 1.74 -10.12 -3.44
N ALA A 129 0.49 -10.56 -3.56
CA ALA A 129 -0.42 -10.66 -2.41
C ALA A 129 0.13 -11.64 -1.36
N ASN A 130 0.64 -12.80 -1.77
CA ASN A 130 1.24 -13.77 -0.85
C ASN A 130 2.48 -13.19 -0.15
N VAL A 131 3.38 -12.55 -0.89
CA VAL A 131 4.58 -11.91 -0.32
C VAL A 131 4.21 -10.81 0.68
N ALA A 132 3.19 -10.00 0.38
CA ALA A 132 2.74 -8.95 1.27
C ALA A 132 2.03 -9.51 2.52
N LEU A 133 1.28 -10.60 2.41
CA LEU A 133 0.70 -11.31 3.56
C LEU A 133 1.80 -11.89 4.48
N ASP A 134 2.79 -12.56 3.91
CA ASP A 134 3.95 -13.10 4.64
C ASP A 134 4.73 -11.97 5.36
N HIS A 135 4.85 -10.81 4.69
CA HIS A 135 5.51 -9.66 5.29
C HIS A 135 4.69 -9.09 6.46
N LEU A 136 3.37 -8.96 6.33
CA LEU A 136 2.51 -8.55 7.45
C LEU A 136 2.61 -9.52 8.63
N GLU A 137 2.65 -10.82 8.38
CA GLU A 137 2.86 -11.82 9.44
C GLU A 137 4.22 -11.65 10.12
N THR A 138 5.27 -11.42 9.33
CA THR A 138 6.61 -11.12 9.85
C THR A 138 6.60 -9.87 10.75
N LEU A 139 5.92 -8.80 10.31
CA LEU A 139 5.78 -7.57 11.10
C LEU A 139 4.97 -7.77 12.38
N ARG A 140 3.89 -8.57 12.34
CA ARG A 140 3.11 -8.94 13.53
C ARG A 140 3.95 -9.70 14.55
N ASN A 141 4.70 -10.70 14.08
CA ASN A 141 5.60 -11.49 14.93
C ASN A 141 6.73 -10.63 15.50
N GLY A 142 7.31 -9.73 14.69
CA GLY A 142 8.33 -8.78 15.12
C GLY A 142 7.82 -7.79 16.17
N ALA A 143 6.61 -7.26 15.99
CA ALA A 143 5.96 -6.38 16.95
C ALA A 143 5.67 -7.09 18.29
N ALA A 144 5.28 -8.37 18.25
CA ALA A 144 5.09 -9.18 19.47
C ALA A 144 6.39 -9.47 20.23
N CYS A 145 7.54 -9.47 19.54
CA CYS A 145 8.85 -9.73 20.13
C CYS A 145 9.71 -8.48 20.34
N ASP A 146 9.19 -7.28 20.07
CA ASP A 146 9.91 -6.00 20.17
C ASP A 146 11.22 -5.96 19.34
N LEU A 147 11.26 -6.72 18.24
CA LEU A 147 12.41 -6.85 17.37
C LEU A 147 12.36 -5.81 16.23
N PRO A 148 13.48 -5.13 15.92
CA PRO A 148 13.55 -4.33 14.69
C PRO A 148 13.37 -5.26 13.49
N ALA A 149 12.50 -4.89 12.56
CA ALA A 149 12.35 -5.67 11.33
C ALA A 149 13.49 -5.34 10.36
N ASP A 150 14.12 -6.36 9.79
CA ASP A 150 14.85 -6.21 8.55
C ASP A 150 13.81 -6.06 7.43
N THR A 151 13.79 -4.93 6.72
CA THR A 151 12.88 -4.75 5.57
C THR A 151 13.18 -5.80 4.52
N PRO A 152 12.25 -6.73 4.21
CA PRO A 152 12.56 -7.80 3.29
C PRO A 152 12.59 -7.26 1.87
N ASN A 153 13.77 -7.35 1.27
CA ASN A 153 14.05 -7.18 -0.17
C ASN A 153 13.01 -7.90 -1.07
N LYS A 154 12.36 -8.94 -0.57
CA LYS A 154 11.34 -9.72 -1.29
C LYS A 154 10.10 -8.91 -1.70
N LEU A 155 9.65 -7.96 -0.88
CA LEU A 155 8.46 -7.17 -1.21
C LEU A 155 8.74 -6.20 -2.37
N ASP A 156 9.89 -5.54 -2.35
CA ASP A 156 10.32 -4.63 -3.42
C ASP A 156 10.52 -5.37 -4.74
N ILE A 157 11.09 -6.59 -4.71
CA ILE A 157 11.24 -7.45 -5.89
C ILE A 157 9.87 -7.83 -6.46
N ALA A 158 8.93 -8.29 -5.62
CA ALA A 158 7.60 -8.69 -6.08
C ALA A 158 6.80 -7.51 -6.68
N LEU A 159 6.96 -6.32 -6.12
CA LEU A 159 6.38 -5.08 -6.63
C LEU A 159 6.95 -4.70 -8.00
N TRP A 160 8.27 -4.83 -8.17
CA TRP A 160 8.94 -4.60 -9.44
C TRP A 160 8.40 -5.54 -10.54
N ASP A 161 8.39 -6.84 -10.27
CA ASP A 161 7.91 -7.87 -11.20
C ASP A 161 6.45 -7.65 -11.61
N THR A 162 5.62 -7.25 -10.64
CA THR A 162 4.21 -6.88 -10.88
C THR A 162 4.11 -5.66 -11.79
N GLY A 163 4.95 -4.64 -11.58
CA GLY A 163 5.04 -3.47 -12.44
C GLY A 163 5.39 -3.83 -13.89
N GLU A 164 6.35 -4.73 -14.09
CA GLU A 164 6.72 -5.21 -15.43
C GLU A 164 5.60 -6.01 -16.11
N ALA A 165 4.83 -6.79 -15.34
CA ALA A 165 3.68 -7.52 -15.86
C ALA A 165 2.56 -6.56 -16.29
N LEU A 166 2.23 -5.57 -15.45
CA LEU A 166 1.20 -4.57 -15.75
C LEU A 166 1.52 -3.73 -16.99
N ALA A 167 2.79 -3.35 -17.19
CA ALA A 167 3.22 -2.61 -18.38
C ALA A 167 2.90 -3.36 -19.69
N LYS A 168 2.84 -4.70 -19.65
CA LYS A 168 2.50 -5.53 -20.82
C LYS A 168 1.00 -5.57 -21.11
N VAL A 169 0.14 -5.36 -20.10
CA VAL A 169 -1.32 -5.24 -20.26
C VAL A 169 -1.70 -3.95 -20.98
N GLY A 170 -0.82 -2.95 -20.96
CA GLY A 170 -1.09 -1.60 -21.44
C GLY A 170 -1.44 -0.66 -20.28
N PRO A 171 -1.74 0.62 -20.56
CA PRO A 171 -2.06 1.57 -19.51
C PRO A 171 -3.32 1.11 -18.74
N VAL A 172 -3.14 0.75 -17.47
CA VAL A 172 -4.26 0.69 -16.53
C VAL A 172 -4.65 2.14 -16.25
N TRP A 173 -5.66 2.63 -16.95
CA TRP A 173 -6.23 3.94 -16.68
C TRP A 173 -6.91 3.89 -15.32
N VAL A 174 -6.20 4.37 -14.30
CA VAL A 174 -6.82 4.69 -13.02
C VAL A 174 -7.67 5.93 -13.24
N LEU A 175 -8.91 5.73 -13.67
CA LEU A 175 -9.94 6.76 -13.62
C LEU A 175 -10.35 6.92 -12.14
N GLY A 176 -9.43 7.44 -11.34
CA GLY A 176 -9.78 8.06 -10.08
C GLY A 176 -10.51 9.35 -10.42
N ASP A 177 -11.73 9.50 -9.92
CA ASP A 177 -12.53 10.71 -10.07
C ASP A 177 -11.65 11.94 -9.78
N MET A 178 -11.36 12.76 -10.80
CA MET A 178 -10.37 13.85 -10.70
C MET A 178 -10.80 14.93 -9.70
N ASN A 179 -12.04 14.88 -9.21
CA ASN A 179 -12.50 15.70 -8.10
C ASN A 179 -11.75 15.40 -6.80
N VAL A 180 -11.29 14.16 -6.58
CA VAL A 180 -10.53 13.79 -5.37
C VAL A 180 -9.15 14.45 -5.34
N LEU A 181 -8.53 14.71 -6.50
CA LEU A 181 -7.26 15.43 -6.58
C LEU A 181 -7.41 16.95 -6.51
N GLY A 182 -8.58 17.48 -6.90
CA GLY A 182 -8.90 18.90 -6.77
C GLY A 182 -9.07 19.34 -5.32
N ASP A 183 -9.58 18.47 -4.46
CA ASP A 183 -9.70 18.70 -3.01
C ASP A 183 -8.40 18.43 -2.22
N LEU A 184 -7.36 17.93 -2.90
CA LEU A 184 -6.04 17.63 -2.32
C LEU A 184 -4.96 18.67 -2.70
N ALA A 185 -5.34 19.74 -3.41
CA ALA A 185 -4.48 20.83 -3.88
C ALA A 185 -4.58 22.09 -3.01
#